data_AF-A0A2V5XPG5-F1
#
_entry.id   AF-A0A2V5XPG5-F1
#
_cell.length_a   1.000
_cell.length_b   1.000
_cell.length_c   1.000
_cell.angle_alpha   90.00
_cell.angle_beta   90.00
_cell.angle_gamma   90.00
#
_symmetry.space_group_name_H-M   'P 1'
#
loop_
_entity.id
_entity.type
_entity.pdbx_description
1 polymer ?
#
loop_
_entity_poly.entity_id
_entity_poly.type
_entity_poly.pdbx_seq_one_letter_code
_entity_poly.pdbx_strand_id
1 'polypeptide(L)' 'MYRSLNADHIIQTIGQLRDRIQERFPDAGLTKVAEELQRIGTEAVTRAEWIARPLLPLRIAIGFLVALL' A
#
# COMPACT_ATOMS: atom_id res chain seq x y z
N MET A 1 -17.50 -9.79 2.26
CA MET A 1 -16.03 -10.02 2.33
C MET A 1 -15.35 -8.64 2.37
N TYR A 2 -15.27 -8.02 3.55
CA TYR A 2 -14.87 -6.60 3.77
C TYR A 2 -13.36 -6.44 4.06
N ARG A 3 -12.51 -7.29 3.47
CA ARG A 3 -11.09 -7.43 3.88
C ARG A 3 -10.07 -7.27 2.75
N SER A 4 -10.50 -6.81 1.58
CA SER A 4 -9.58 -6.28 0.58
C SER A 4 -9.54 -4.77 0.80
N LEU A 5 -8.69 -4.32 1.72
CA LEU A 5 -8.37 -2.91 1.84
C LEU A 5 -7.48 -2.61 0.63
N ASN A 6 -8.11 -2.15 -0.45
CA ASN A 6 -7.44 -1.93 -1.73
C ASN A 6 -6.48 -0.76 -1.55
N ALA A 7 -5.19 -1.08 -1.46
CA ALA A 7 -4.13 -0.16 -1.05
C ALA A 7 -4.04 1.06 -1.97
N ASP A 8 -4.36 0.85 -3.26
CA ASP A 8 -4.47 1.88 -4.28
C ASP A 8 -5.49 2.97 -3.92
N HIS A 9 -6.64 2.59 -3.35
CA HIS A 9 -7.69 3.55 -2.97
C HIS A 9 -7.26 4.41 -1.77
N ILE A 10 -6.43 3.86 -0.87
CA ILE A 10 -5.87 4.62 0.26
C ILE A 10 -4.89 5.67 -0.26
N ILE A 11 -3.96 5.27 -1.13
CA ILE A 11 -2.97 6.18 -1.73
C ILE A 11 -3.67 7.29 -2.52
N GLN A 12 -4.70 6.93 -3.29
CA GLN A 12 -5.49 7.88 -4.07
C GLN A 12 -6.18 8.93 -3.18
N THR A 13 -6.78 8.49 -2.07
CA THR A 13 -7.44 9.39 -1.12
C THR A 13 -6.44 10.33 -0.45
N ILE A 14 -5.27 9.83 -0.06
CA ILE A 14 -4.20 10.64 0.54
C ILE A 14 -3.69 11.68 -0.47
N GLY A 15 -3.50 11.31 -1.75
CA GLY A 15 -3.11 12.24 -2.81
C GLY A 15 -4.13 13.36 -3.01
N GLN A 16 -5.42 13.03 -3.08
CA GLN A 16 -6.49 14.03 -3.20
C GLN A 16 -6.55 14.97 -2.00
N LEU A 17 -6.30 14.45 -0.80
CA LEU A 17 -6.26 15.27 0.42
C LEU A 17 -5.07 16.23 0.40
N ARG A 18 -3.89 15.75 0.00
CA ARG A 18 -2.68 16.57 -0.17
C ARG A 18 -2.92 17.70 -1.16
N ASP A 19 -3.47 17.40 -2.33
CA ASP A 19 -3.70 18.40 -3.38
C ASP A 19 -4.70 19.49 -2.91
N ARG A 20 -5.77 19.09 -2.20
CA ARG A 20 -6.72 20.05 -1.58
C ARG A 20 -6.09 20.89 -0.48
N ILE A 21 -5.21 20.32 0.35
CA ILE A 21 -4.49 21.05 1.39
C ILE A 21 -3.55 22.07 0.75
N GLN A 22 -2.88 21.70 -0.34
CA GLN A 22 -1.98 22.59 -1.07
C GLN A 22 -2.74 23.75 -1.75
N GLU A 23 -3.91 23.49 -2.32
CA GLU A 23 -4.76 24.55 -2.92
C GLU A 23 -5.36 25.50 -1.88
N ARG A 24 -5.81 24.99 -0.71
CA ARG A 24 -6.48 25.82 0.32
C ARG A 24 -5.55 26.42 1.36
N PHE A 25 -4.42 25.77 1.66
CA PHE A 25 -3.51 26.15 2.73
C PHE A 25 -2.04 26.05 2.31
N PRO A 26 -1.62 26.76 1.23
CA PRO A 26 -0.28 26.64 0.67
C PRO A 26 0.84 27.04 1.64
N ASP A 27 0.57 27.94 2.59
CA ASP A 27 1.56 28.54 3.49
C ASP A 27 1.51 27.98 4.93
N ALA A 28 0.61 27.02 5.21
CA ALA A 28 0.36 26.56 6.58
C ALA A 28 1.34 25.48 7.08
N GLY A 29 2.35 25.09 6.29
CA GLY A 29 3.25 23.98 6.61
C GLY A 29 2.60 22.59 6.58
N LEU A 30 1.26 22.51 6.46
CA LEU A 30 0.50 21.26 6.35
C LEU A 30 0.81 20.47 5.08
N THR A 31 1.30 21.13 4.02
CA THR A 31 1.72 20.47 2.78
C THR A 31 2.84 19.45 3.04
N LYS A 32 3.84 19.80 3.87
CA LYS A 32 4.92 18.88 4.26
C LYS A 32 4.41 17.68 5.05
N VAL A 33 3.45 17.90 5.96
CA VAL A 33 2.85 16.81 6.75
C VAL A 33 2.04 15.88 5.85
N ALA A 34 1.30 16.43 4.87
CA ALA A 34 0.55 15.64 3.91
C ALA A 34 1.47 14.84 2.97
N GLU A 35 2.59 15.41 2.52
CA GLU A 35 3.62 14.69 1.76
C GLU A 35 4.24 13.55 2.57
N GLU A 36 4.55 13.79 3.84
CA GLU A 36 5.13 12.77 4.71
C GLU A 36 4.14 11.64 5.00
N LEU A 37 2.87 11.97 5.21
CA LEU A 37 1.79 10.99 5.34
C LEU A 37 1.64 10.13 4.08
N GLN A 38 1.72 10.74 2.89
CA GLN A 38 1.69 10.02 1.62
C GLN A 38 2.87 9.07 1.47
N ARG A 39 4.07 9.53 1.81
CA ARG A 39 5.30 8.73 1.74
C ARG A 39 5.19 7.51 2.65
N ILE A 40 4.81 7.70 3.92
CA ILE A 40 4.66 6.61 4.90
C ILE A 40 3.55 5.64 4.45
N GLY A 41 2.43 6.15 3.95
CA GLY A 41 1.36 5.33 3.39
C GLY A 41 1.84 4.45 2.24
N THR A 42 2.63 5.01 1.33
CA THR A 42 3.19 4.28 0.17
C THR A 42 4.16 3.18 0.61
N GLU A 43 5.05 3.46 1.56
CA GLU A 43 5.95 2.44 2.12
C GLU A 43 5.18 1.34 2.85
N ALA A 44 4.18 1.70 3.64
CA ALA A 44 3.37 0.72 4.37
C ALA A 44 2.62 -0.22 3.42
N VAL A 45 2.03 0.32 2.34
CA VAL A 45 1.41 -0.46 1.28
C VAL A 45 2.42 -1.37 0.59
N THR A 46 3.56 -0.84 0.17
CA THR A 46 4.62 -1.62 -0.50
C THR A 46 5.11 -2.78 0.38
N ARG A 47 5.30 -2.54 1.69
CA ARG A 47 5.69 -3.57 2.65
C ARG A 47 4.57 -4.58 2.88
N ALA A 48 3.32 -4.12 2.98
CA ALA A 48 2.16 -5.00 3.14
C ALA A 48 1.97 -5.91 1.91
N GLU A 49 2.14 -5.38 0.70
CA GLU A 49 2.14 -6.18 -0.54
C GLU A 49 3.28 -7.18 -0.56
N TRP A 50 4.49 -6.80 -0.15
CA TRP A 50 5.62 -7.71 -0.06
C TRP A 50 5.36 -8.86 0.91
N ILE A 51 4.75 -8.60 2.06
CA ILE A 51 4.34 -9.62 3.04
C ILE A 51 3.15 -10.45 2.52
N ALA A 52 2.21 -9.83 1.82
CA ALA A 52 1.03 -10.49 1.28
C ALA A 52 1.34 -11.33 0.04
N ARG A 53 2.52 -11.18 -0.58
CA ARG A 53 2.91 -12.01 -1.72
C ARG A 53 2.96 -13.47 -1.27
N PRO A 54 2.12 -14.34 -1.86
CA PRO A 54 2.14 -15.76 -1.52
C PRO A 54 3.52 -16.33 -1.86
N LEU A 55 4.02 -17.22 -0.99
CA LEU A 55 5.24 -18.01 -1.21
C LEU A 55 5.00 -19.02 -2.35
N LEU A 56 4.90 -18.50 -3.58
CA LEU A 56 4.78 -19.26 -4.83
C LEU A 56 5.82 -20.39 -4.96
N PRO A 57 7.12 -20.19 -4.66
CA PRO A 57 8.08 -21.29 -4.69
C PRO A 57 7.77 -22.39 -3.67
N LEU A 58 7.23 -22.04 -2.49
CA LEU A 58 6.83 -23.02 -1.48
C LEU A 58 5.61 -23.83 -1.95
N ARG A 59 4.64 -23.18 -2.61
CA ARG A 59 3.50 -23.89 -3.22
C ARG A 59 3.93 -24.85 -4.33
N ILE A 60 4.89 -24.46 -5.17
CA ILE A 60 5.43 -25.33 -6.23
C ILE A 60 6.15 -26.52 -5.62
N ALA A 61 7.00 -26.31 -4.60
CA ALA A 61 7.71 -27.38 -3.92
C ALA A 61 6.76 -28.42 -3.30
N ILE A 62 5.69 -27.96 -2.63
CA ILE A 62 4.66 -28.83 -2.09
C ILE A 62 3.90 -29.57 -3.20
N GLY A 63 3.57 -28.88 -4.30
CA GLY A 63 2.93 -29.51 -5.46
C GLY A 63 3.77 -30.63 -6.07
N PHE A 64 5.08 -30.42 -6.18
CA PHE A 64 6.02 -31.46 -6.61
C PHE A 64 6.07 -32.65 -5.66
N LEU A 65 6.14 -32.38 -4.35
CA LEU A 65 6.15 -33.44 -3.32
C LEU A 65 4.90 -34.33 -3.42
N VAL A 66 3.72 -33.71 -3.59
CA VAL A 66 2.44 -34.44 -3.72
C VAL A 66 2.37 -35.22 -5.04
N ALA A 67 2.89 -34.68 -6.14
CA ALA A 67 2.87 -35.38 -7.44
C ALA A 67 3.83 -36.58 -7.49
N LEU A 68 4.84 -36.62 -6.62
CA LEU A 68 5.83 -37.69 -6.53
C LEU A 68 5.44 -38.83 -5.57
N LEU A 69 4.34 -38.65 -4.81
CA LEU A 69 3.83 -39.57 -3.80
C LEU A 69 2.63 -40.35 -4.35
#